data_AF-A0A382BCH2-F1
#
_entry.id   AF-A0A382BCH2-F1
#
_cell.length_a   1.000
_cell.length_b   1.000
_cell.length_c   1.000
_cell.angle_alpha   90.00
_cell.angle_beta   90.00
_cell.angle_gamma   90.00
#
_symmetry.space_group_name_H-M   'P 1'
#
loop_
_entity.id
_entity.type
_entity.pdbx_description
1 polymer ?
#
loop_
_entity_poly.entity_id
_entity_poly.type
_entity_poly.pdbx_seq_one_letter_code
_entity_poly.pdbx_strand_id
1 'polypeptide(L)'
;VGKIKEALSEVTLLGEDTRNNRVLTTALNPLVSDISLLKEKYGPKRIGVVIGTSTSGISDGEKAIRFHLDQGKFPENYHYRKQEIS
;
A
#
# COMPACT_ATOMS: atom_id res chain seq x y z
N VAL A 1 -16.08 0.05 -11.03
CA VAL A 1 -15.65 -1.26 -10.48
C VAL A 1 -14.31 -1.05 -9.78
N GLY A 2 -14.04 -1.71 -8.64
CA GLY A 2 -12.74 -1.58 -7.93
C GLY A 2 -12.64 -0.54 -6.82
N LYS A 3 -13.74 0.12 -6.43
CA LYS A 3 -13.74 1.07 -5.29
C LYS A 3 -13.94 0.30 -3.99
N ILE A 4 -12.91 0.25 -3.15
CA ILE A 4 -13.01 -0.26 -1.78
C ILE A 4 -13.81 0.76 -0.95
N LYS A 5 -14.91 0.30 -0.36
CA LYS A 5 -15.82 1.11 0.46
C LYS A 5 -15.57 0.95 1.97
N GLU A 6 -14.86 -0.10 2.35
CA GLU A 6 -14.51 -0.41 3.72
C GLU A 6 -13.34 0.46 4.20
N ALA A 7 -13.27 0.66 5.52
CA ALA A 7 -12.14 1.34 6.13
C ALA A 7 -10.88 0.47 5.95
N LEU A 8 -9.81 1.08 5.43
CA LEU A 8 -8.53 0.40 5.30
C LEU A 8 -7.77 0.48 6.61
N SER A 9 -7.10 -0.61 6.96
CA SER A 9 -6.20 -0.71 8.11
C SER A 9 -5.05 0.28 7.96
N GLU A 10 -4.58 0.86 9.06
CA GLU A 10 -3.35 1.67 9.06
C GLU A 10 -2.12 0.78 8.98
N VAL A 11 -1.06 1.31 8.36
CA VAL A 11 0.25 0.66 8.31
C VAL A 11 1.14 1.29 9.37
N THR A 12 1.67 0.47 10.28
CA THR A 12 2.51 0.94 11.38
C THR A 12 3.98 1.18 10.99
N LEU A 13 4.36 0.77 9.78
CA LEU A 13 5.71 0.95 9.24
C LEU A 13 5.89 2.41 8.77
N LEU A 14 6.86 3.10 9.38
CA LEU A 14 7.09 4.52 9.17
C LEU A 14 7.42 4.82 7.69
N GLY A 15 6.72 5.79 7.10
CA GLY A 15 6.87 6.16 5.69
C GLY A 15 6.05 5.29 4.71
N GLU A 16 5.53 4.16 5.18
CA GLU A 16 4.84 3.17 4.34
C GLU A 16 3.32 3.20 4.46
N ASP A 17 2.74 4.16 5.19
CA ASP A 17 1.27 4.35 5.25
C ASP A 17 0.72 5.00 3.98
N THR A 18 0.82 4.26 2.88
CA THR A 18 0.25 4.60 1.58
C THR A 18 -1.09 3.91 1.40
N ARG A 19 -1.96 4.44 0.53
CA ARG A 19 -3.23 3.77 0.21
C ARG A 19 -3.03 2.31 -0.20
N ASN A 20 -2.01 2.03 -1.00
CA ASN A 20 -1.73 0.67 -1.47
C ASN A 20 -1.31 -0.26 -0.35
N ASN A 21 -0.40 0.18 0.53
CA ASN A 21 0.03 -0.64 1.66
C ASN A 21 -1.11 -0.86 2.66
N ARG A 22 -2.01 0.11 2.82
CA ARG A 22 -3.24 -0.05 3.59
C ARG A 22 -4.19 -1.09 2.97
N VAL A 23 -4.37 -1.08 1.65
CA VAL A 23 -5.14 -2.12 0.93
C VAL A 23 -4.50 -3.50 1.12
N LEU A 24 -3.18 -3.61 0.92
CA LEU A 24 -2.44 -4.85 1.11
C LEU A 24 -2.59 -5.36 2.55
N THR A 25 -2.43 -4.49 3.54
CA THR A 25 -2.56 -4.83 4.97
C THR A 25 -3.96 -5.32 5.29
N THR A 26 -5.00 -4.62 4.81
CA THR A 26 -6.40 -5.05 5.01
C THR A 26 -6.67 -6.42 4.38
N ALA A 27 -6.15 -6.68 3.17
CA ALA A 27 -6.30 -7.97 2.51
C ALA A 27 -5.48 -9.08 3.19
N LEU A 28 -4.32 -8.76 3.77
CA LEU A 28 -3.43 -9.71 4.42
C LEU A 28 -3.90 -10.13 5.81
N ASN A 29 -4.49 -9.21 6.58
CA ASN A 29 -4.94 -9.43 7.96
C ASN A 29 -5.72 -10.75 8.18
N PRO A 30 -6.76 -11.09 7.38
CA PRO A 30 -7.48 -12.34 7.57
C PRO A 30 -6.66 -13.60 7.25
N LEU A 31 -5.55 -13.48 6.50
CA LEU A 31 -4.71 -14.60 6.07
C LEU A 31 -3.52 -14.87 7.01
N VAL A 32 -3.30 -14.01 8.03
CA VAL A 32 -2.11 -14.08 8.89
C VAL A 32 -1.98 -15.42 9.61
N SER A 33 -3.09 -15.98 10.10
CA SER A 33 -3.11 -17.30 10.76
C SER A 33 -2.70 -18.41 9.80
N ASP A 34 -3.28 -18.43 8.61
CA ASP A 34 -3.04 -19.47 7.61
C ASP A 34 -1.60 -19.41 7.10
N ILE A 35 -1.10 -18.21 6.83
CA ILE A 35 0.31 -17.98 6.48
C ILE A 35 1.23 -18.48 7.60
N SER A 36 0.89 -18.24 8.86
CA SER A 36 1.69 -18.70 10.00
C SER A 36 1.76 -20.22 10.07
N LEU A 37 0.63 -20.91 9.88
CA LEU A 37 0.56 -22.38 9.82
C LEU A 37 1.35 -22.95 8.63
N LEU A 38 1.24 -22.32 7.46
CA LEU A 38 1.99 -22.72 6.27
C LEU A 38 3.50 -22.53 6.47
N LYS A 39 3.93 -21.44 7.13
CA LYS A 39 5.33 -21.19 7.49
C LYS A 39 5.87 -22.25 8.43
N GLU A 40 5.09 -22.66 9.43
CA GLU A 40 5.46 -23.75 10.34
C GLU A 40 5.60 -25.08 9.60
N LYS A 41 4.61 -25.42 8.75
CA LYS A 41 4.56 -26.70 8.05
C LYS A 41 5.65 -26.87 6.98
N TYR A 42 5.90 -25.84 6.17
CA TYR A 42 6.76 -25.94 5.00
C TYR A 42 8.11 -25.23 5.15
N GLY A 43 8.25 -24.39 6.17
CA GLY A 43 9.37 -23.49 6.36
C GLY A 43 9.20 -22.19 5.57
N PRO A 44 9.58 -21.03 6.14
CA PRO A 44 9.32 -19.72 5.53
C PRO A 44 10.02 -19.52 4.18
N LYS A 45 11.14 -20.20 3.93
CA LYS A 45 11.90 -20.11 2.68
C LYS A 45 11.21 -20.79 1.48
N ARG A 46 10.08 -21.49 1.70
CA ARG A 46 9.34 -22.22 0.66
C ARG A 46 8.02 -21.55 0.27
N ILE A 47 7.76 -20.35 0.77
CA ILE A 47 6.53 -19.61 0.48
C ILE A 47 6.89 -18.42 -0.40
N GLY A 48 6.37 -18.41 -1.63
CA GLY A 48 6.46 -17.28 -2.54
C GLY A 48 5.28 -16.33 -2.38
N VAL A 49 5.50 -15.04 -2.54
CA VAL A 49 4.47 -14.00 -2.52
C VAL A 49 4.43 -13.33 -3.89
N VAL A 50 3.25 -13.28 -4.50
CA VAL A 50 3.02 -12.55 -5.75
C VAL A 50 2.08 -11.39 -5.47
N ILE A 51 2.52 -10.17 -5.79
CA ILE A 51 1.75 -8.94 -5.60
C ILE A 51 1.62 -8.26 -6.97
N GLY A 52 0.40 -7.91 -7.35
CA GLY A 52 0.11 -7.11 -8.53
C GLY A 52 -0.78 -5.93 -8.16
N THR A 53 -0.37 -4.72 -8.52
CA THR A 53 -1.16 -3.50 -8.30
C THR A 53 -1.37 -2.77 -9.61
N SER A 54 -2.58 -2.30 -9.89
CA SER A 54 -2.93 -1.73 -11.19
C SER A 54 -2.73 -0.21 -11.31
N THR A 55 -2.49 0.52 -10.22
CA THR A 55 -2.41 2.01 -10.23
C THR A 55 -1.66 2.59 -9.01
N SER A 56 -0.57 1.98 -8.57
CA SER A 56 0.18 2.46 -7.39
C SER A 56 0.62 3.92 -7.53
N GLY A 57 0.15 4.77 -6.62
CA GLY A 57 0.64 6.13 -6.40
C GLY A 57 0.31 7.20 -7.44
N ILE A 58 -0.24 6.86 -8.60
CA ILE A 58 -0.71 7.85 -9.60
C ILE A 58 -1.77 8.77 -8.98
N SER A 59 -2.76 8.22 -8.26
CA SER A 59 -3.83 9.04 -7.66
C SER A 59 -3.33 10.03 -6.60
N ASP A 60 -2.32 9.65 -5.82
CA ASP A 60 -1.74 10.56 -4.82
C ASP A 60 -0.80 11.57 -5.50
N GLY A 61 -0.18 11.20 -6.62
CA GLY A 61 0.51 12.12 -7.52
C GLY A 61 -0.40 13.15 -8.17
N GLU A 62 -1.54 12.73 -8.71
CA GLU A 62 -2.55 13.62 -9.30
C GLU A 62 -3.02 14.67 -8.30
N LYS A 63 -3.29 14.28 -7.04
CA LYS A 63 -3.66 15.21 -5.97
C LYS A 63 -2.53 16.18 -5.62
N ALA A 64 -1.29 15.69 -5.53
CA ALA A 64 -0.14 16.52 -5.21
C ALA A 64 0.18 17.52 -6.33
N ILE A 65 0.07 17.10 -7.59
CA ILE A 65 0.20 17.97 -8.76
C ILE A 65 -0.91 19.02 -8.76
N ARG A 66 -2.15 18.63 -8.48
CA ARG A 66 -3.27 19.59 -8.42
C ARG A 66 -3.07 20.63 -7.31
N PHE A 67 -2.63 20.21 -6.12
CA PHE A 67 -2.25 21.12 -5.05
C PHE A 67 -1.10 22.05 -5.44
N HIS A 68 -0.10 21.54 -6.17
CA HIS A 68 1.02 22.35 -6.67
C HIS A 68 0.57 23.38 -7.70
N LEU A 69 -0.34 23.03 -8.61
CA LEU A 69 -0.92 23.97 -9.57
C LEU A 69 -1.71 25.09 -8.87
N ASP A 70 -2.40 24.78 -7.76
CA ASP A 70 -3.20 25.76 -7.02
C ASP A 70 -2.37 26.63 -6.06
N GLN A 71 -1.28 26.10 -5.49
CA GLN A 71 -0.54 26.72 -4.37
C GLN A 71 0.93 27.04 -4.68
N GLY A 72 1.43 26.65 -5.86
CA GLY A 72 2.83 26.83 -6.28
C GLY A 72 3.84 25.96 -5.51
N LYS A 73 3.40 25.09 -4.60
CA LYS A 73 4.24 24.21 -3.76
C LYS A 73 3.60 22.84 -3.59
N PHE A 74 4.41 21.80 -3.40
CA PHE A 74 3.89 20.47 -3.07
C PHE A 74 3.42 20.39 -1.60
N PRO A 75 2.50 19.47 -1.25
CA PRO A 75 2.15 19.20 0.15
C PRO A 75 3.37 18.76 0.98
N GLU A 76 3.45 19.13 2.26
CA GLU A 76 4.59 18.77 3.13
C GLU A 76 4.81 17.26 3.26
N ASN A 77 3.74 16.46 3.16
CA ASN A 77 3.77 15.01 3.26
C ASN A 77 3.91 14.28 1.91
N TYR A 78 4.10 15.04 0.83
CA TYR A 78 4.32 14.50 -0.50
C TYR A 78 5.76 14.01 -0.66
N HIS A 79 5.90 12.74 -1.03
CA HIS A 79 7.19 12.15 -1.40
C HIS A 79 7.01 11.33 -2.68
N TYR A 80 7.82 11.62 -3.69
CA TYR A 80 7.74 10.96 -5.00
C TYR A 80 7.91 9.43 -4.90
N ARG A 81 8.70 8.93 -3.94
CA ARG A 81 8.86 7.49 -3.67
C ARG A 81 7.55 6.75 -3.42
N LYS A 82 6.48 7.43 -2.98
CA LYS A 82 5.14 6.84 -2.82
C LYS A 82 4.46 6.53 -4.15
N GLN A 83 5.01 6.99 -5.28
CA GLN A 83 4.57 6.72 -6.65
C GLN A 83 5.33 5.58 -7.32
N GLU A 84 6.50 5.24 -6.80
CA GLU A 84 7.35 4.19 -7.34
C GLU A 84 7.11 2.89 -6.57
N ILE A 85 7.31 1.76 -7.25
CA ILE A 85 7.43 0.46 -6.58
C ILE A 85 8.90 0.34 -6.17
N SER A 86 9.16 0.35 -4.85
CA SER A 86 10.50 0.08 -4.27
C SER A 86 10.61 -1.36 -3.81
#